data_AF-A0A1S6ISU0-F1
#
_entry.id   AF-A0A1S6ISU0-F1
#
_cell.length_a   1.000
_cell.length_b   1.000
_cell.length_c   1.000
_cell.angle_alpha   90.00
_cell.angle_beta   90.00
_cell.angle_gamma   90.00
#
_symmetry.space_group_name_H-M   'P 1'
#
loop_
_entity.id
_entity.type
_entity.pdbx_description
1 polymer ?
#
loop_
_entity_poly.entity_id
_entity_poly.type
_entity_poly.pdbx_seq_one_letter_code
_entity_poly.pdbx_strand_id
1 'polypeptide(L)'
;MPNGNSNGLPFGGCVLVKLPIVIADIVDSIKVDNVTCLDEMAKKVDHIDVRVEDLEADPVWSGPITGNPHHKPCTSKKATFHTYDKECGVRKLKSVNIHGNIHKQIYYVNRDDQVRHMSEDIAFTENIEPDADIFVDNVDNVDFEFKNVDIDVSFHLPRATRIQQHTTVSFTLKISEDQQLFIQTCIPDSGLIGTQLLSNASFETFTGCQLSDGWGQSNAAAGQPGRNNGYSVGLGGQLQNPGGTGTPCQVSAGEQASIFQNIPSAALRPGLVYEFCFWARDNANGQIGIVENYNLEARIRFLDANGQTINSVQTERRSFSQITNNWTQVCLTSTPVPEGTVSGVVEIVFIPETGNTAFVLIDDASLIVRRANGM
;
A
#
# COMPACT_ATOMS: atom_id res chain seq x y z
N MET A 1 18.74 10.17 1.12
CA MET A 1 18.63 8.70 1.04
C MET A 1 18.00 8.41 -0.32
N PRO A 2 18.63 7.58 -1.16
CA PRO A 2 18.11 7.27 -2.48
C PRO A 2 16.80 6.52 -2.34
N ASN A 3 15.87 6.78 -3.27
CA ASN A 3 14.67 5.99 -3.45
C ASN A 3 15.03 4.51 -3.59
N GLY A 4 14.33 3.64 -2.86
CA GLY A 4 14.37 2.19 -3.04
C GLY A 4 15.53 1.50 -2.34
N ASN A 5 15.37 1.19 -1.05
CA ASN A 5 16.03 0.01 -0.50
C ASN A 5 15.02 -1.16 -0.58
N SER A 6 15.09 -1.92 -1.67
CA SER A 6 14.34 -3.17 -1.86
C SER A 6 14.91 -4.35 -1.08
N ASN A 7 16.00 -4.16 -0.32
CA ASN A 7 16.72 -5.26 0.31
C ASN A 7 16.32 -5.39 1.77
N GLY A 8 15.26 -6.17 2.05
CA GLY A 8 15.04 -6.71 3.39
C GLY A 8 13.59 -6.95 3.81
N LEU A 9 12.59 -6.45 3.08
CA LEU A 9 11.19 -6.80 3.33
C LEU A 9 10.73 -7.80 2.28
N PRO A 10 10.23 -8.99 2.66
CA PRO A 10 9.99 -10.05 1.71
C PRO A 10 8.87 -9.70 0.70
N PHE A 11 8.05 -8.68 0.97
CA PHE A 11 6.95 -8.30 0.08
C PHE A 11 6.61 -6.79 0.15
N GLY A 12 7.28 -5.98 -0.70
CA GLY A 12 6.93 -4.59 -0.97
C GLY A 12 8.05 -3.58 -0.68
N GLY A 13 8.26 -2.63 -1.60
CA GLY A 13 9.18 -1.52 -1.41
C GLY A 13 8.52 -0.35 -0.66
N CYS A 14 9.30 0.39 0.12
CA CYS A 14 8.88 1.69 0.63
C CYS A 14 9.07 2.75 -0.45
N VAL A 15 7.98 3.43 -0.83
CA VAL A 15 8.01 4.55 -1.78
C VAL A 15 7.81 5.83 -0.99
N LEU A 16 8.67 6.82 -1.24
CA LEU A 16 8.51 8.17 -0.70
C LEU A 16 7.51 8.92 -1.59
N VAL A 17 6.39 9.35 -1.02
CA VAL A 17 5.39 10.17 -1.71
C VAL A 17 5.29 11.55 -1.06
N LYS A 18 4.96 12.56 -1.87
CA LYS A 18 4.63 13.91 -1.43
C LYS A 18 3.14 14.11 -1.58
N LEU A 19 2.42 14.36 -0.49
CA LEU A 19 0.97 14.53 -0.49
C LEU A 19 0.57 15.81 0.24
N PRO A 20 -0.44 16.56 -0.26
CA PRO A 20 -1.06 17.64 0.48
C PRO A 20 -1.99 17.04 1.53
N ILE A 21 -1.67 17.21 2.81
CA ILE A 21 -2.52 16.78 3.92
C ILE A 21 -3.36 17.96 4.36
N VAL A 22 -4.69 17.80 4.33
CA VAL A 22 -5.61 18.83 4.84
C VAL A 22 -5.48 18.89 6.36
N ILE A 23 -5.11 20.06 6.87
CA ILE A 23 -4.90 20.27 8.31
C ILE A 23 -6.05 21.03 8.96
N ALA A 24 -6.79 21.83 8.20
CA ALA A 24 -7.97 22.54 8.68
C ALA A 24 -8.86 23.01 7.54
N ASP A 25 -10.15 23.16 7.85
CA ASP A 25 -11.14 23.86 7.04
C ASP A 25 -11.77 24.95 7.93
N ILE A 26 -11.73 26.21 7.51
CA ILE A 26 -12.32 27.35 8.24
C ILE A 26 -13.48 27.90 7.42
N VAL A 27 -14.67 28.00 8.02
CA VAL A 27 -15.85 28.57 7.37
C VAL A 27 -16.11 29.93 7.99
N ASP A 28 -16.03 31.00 7.19
CA ASP A 28 -16.17 32.37 7.69
C ASP A 28 -16.80 33.31 6.66
N SER A 29 -17.11 34.53 7.11
CA SER A 29 -17.67 35.60 6.29
C SER A 29 -17.11 36.98 6.64
N ILE A 30 -16.84 37.80 5.63
CA ILE A 30 -16.35 39.17 5.77
C ILE A 30 -17.48 40.14 5.42
N LYS A 31 -17.73 41.11 6.30
CA LYS A 31 -18.78 42.12 6.11
C LYS A 31 -18.17 43.47 5.78
N VAL A 32 -18.58 44.04 4.66
CA VAL A 32 -18.09 45.32 4.14
C VAL A 32 -19.26 46.28 3.99
N ASP A 33 -19.28 47.29 4.86
CA ASP A 33 -20.21 48.42 4.76
C ASP A 33 -19.62 49.49 3.83
N ASN A 34 -20.42 49.94 2.86
CA ASN A 34 -19.99 50.99 1.95
C ASN A 34 -21.10 52.01 1.67
N VAL A 35 -20.69 53.25 1.42
CA VAL A 35 -21.57 54.34 1.01
C VAL A 35 -21.07 54.91 -0.30
N THR A 36 -21.87 54.75 -1.35
CA THR A 36 -21.54 55.24 -2.68
C THR A 36 -22.37 56.46 -3.02
N CYS A 37 -21.72 57.48 -3.57
CA CYS A 37 -22.38 58.63 -4.14
C CYS A 37 -22.51 58.44 -5.65
N LEU A 38 -23.73 58.56 -6.17
CA LEU A 38 -23.98 58.54 -7.61
C LEU A 38 -23.57 59.87 -8.22
N ASP A 39 -23.06 59.83 -9.46
CA ASP A 39 -22.67 61.03 -10.22
C ASP A 39 -23.85 61.94 -10.57
N GLU A 40 -25.07 61.39 -10.55
CA GLU A 40 -26.32 62.08 -10.83
C GLU A 40 -27.46 61.60 -9.92
N MET A 41 -28.62 62.27 -9.97
CA MET A 41 -29.79 61.87 -9.18
C MET A 41 -30.47 60.63 -9.79
N ALA A 42 -30.58 59.57 -9.00
CA ALA A 42 -31.35 58.37 -9.30
C ALA A 42 -32.77 58.43 -8.73
N LYS A 43 -33.74 57.96 -9.53
CA LYS A 43 -35.10 57.63 -9.11
C LYS A 43 -35.15 56.31 -8.35
N LYS A 44 -34.41 55.30 -8.83
CA LYS A 44 -34.27 53.98 -8.20
C LYS A 44 -32.94 53.35 -8.59
N VAL A 45 -32.45 52.47 -7.72
CA VAL A 45 -31.42 51.48 -8.06
C VAL A 45 -32.15 50.20 -8.44
N ASP A 46 -31.76 49.58 -9.56
CA ASP A 46 -32.41 48.39 -10.07
C ASP A 46 -31.81 47.13 -9.45
N HIS A 47 -30.51 46.94 -9.65
CA HIS A 47 -29.71 45.89 -9.03
C HIS A 47 -28.23 46.30 -8.99
N ILE A 48 -27.44 45.57 -8.21
CA ILE A 48 -25.99 45.71 -8.13
C ILE A 48 -25.39 44.34 -8.43
N ASP A 49 -24.62 44.24 -9.51
CA ASP A 49 -23.82 43.04 -9.78
C ASP A 49 -22.53 43.12 -8.98
N VAL A 50 -22.14 42.01 -8.36
CA VAL A 50 -20.96 41.95 -7.51
C VAL A 50 -20.12 40.71 -7.82
N ARG A 51 -18.80 40.86 -7.73
CA ARG A 51 -17.85 39.75 -7.77
C ARG A 51 -16.66 40.04 -6.86
N VAL A 52 -16.05 38.99 -6.35
CA VAL A 52 -14.80 39.08 -5.58
C VAL A 52 -13.64 38.80 -6.53
N GLU A 53 -12.63 39.65 -6.47
CA GLU A 53 -11.38 39.53 -7.21
C GLU A 53 -10.20 39.51 -6.23
N ASP A 54 -9.07 38.95 -6.66
CA ASP A 54 -7.80 38.95 -5.94
C ASP A 54 -7.92 38.46 -4.48
N LEU A 55 -8.76 37.45 -4.24
CA LEU A 55 -8.96 36.87 -2.92
C LEU A 55 -7.74 36.05 -2.51
N GLU A 56 -7.02 36.52 -1.51
CA GLU A 56 -5.77 35.95 -1.02
C GLU A 56 -5.78 35.80 0.50
N ALA A 57 -4.90 34.92 1.00
CA ALA A 57 -4.78 34.60 2.41
C ALA A 57 -3.31 34.62 2.85
N ASP A 58 -2.99 35.49 3.79
CA ASP A 58 -1.66 35.63 4.38
C ASP A 58 -1.64 35.09 5.81
N PRO A 59 -0.91 33.98 6.09
CA PRO A 59 -0.89 33.40 7.42
C PRO A 59 -0.01 34.18 8.41
N VAL A 60 -0.50 34.32 9.63
CA VAL A 60 0.24 34.84 10.77
C VAL A 60 0.65 33.69 11.69
N TRP A 61 1.94 33.37 11.69
CA TRP A 61 2.49 32.28 12.49
C TRP A 61 2.95 32.73 13.88
N SER A 62 2.85 31.83 14.85
CA SER A 62 3.58 31.95 16.11
C SER A 62 5.08 31.75 15.93
N GLY A 63 5.86 32.11 16.96
CA GLY A 63 7.26 31.69 17.04
C GLY A 63 7.39 30.16 17.14
N PRO A 64 8.58 29.60 16.91
CA PRO A 64 8.82 28.16 17.03
C PRO A 64 8.42 27.66 18.42
N ILE A 65 7.63 26.58 18.46
CA ILE A 65 7.20 25.98 19.73
C ILE A 65 8.30 25.02 20.21
N THR A 66 9.02 25.43 21.25
CA THR A 66 10.03 24.60 21.92
C THR A 66 9.38 23.72 23.00
N GLY A 67 9.66 22.41 22.99
CA GLY A 67 9.20 21.48 24.05
C GLY A 67 7.93 20.68 23.76
N ASN A 68 7.40 20.71 22.52
CA ASN A 68 6.35 19.79 22.09
C ASN A 68 6.92 18.34 22.04
N PRO A 69 6.25 17.29 22.54
CA PRO A 69 6.64 15.90 22.32
C PRO A 69 6.74 15.50 20.83
N HIS A 70 6.15 16.28 19.91
CA HIS A 70 6.32 16.16 18.46
C HIS A 70 7.50 16.98 17.89
N HIS A 71 8.31 17.61 18.74
CA HIS A 71 9.52 18.33 18.32
C HIS A 71 10.51 17.36 17.68
N LYS A 72 10.49 17.27 16.35
CA LYS A 72 11.59 16.69 15.59
C LYS A 72 12.66 17.77 15.44
N PRO A 73 13.89 17.57 15.96
CA PRO A 73 14.98 18.49 15.67
C PRO A 73 15.16 18.54 14.15
N CYS A 74 15.03 19.73 13.60
CA CYS A 74 15.09 19.93 12.18
C CYS A 74 16.53 19.76 11.72
N THR A 75 16.84 18.57 11.21
CA THR A 75 18.09 18.31 10.51
C THR A 75 17.99 18.94 9.13
N SER A 76 18.27 20.25 9.05
CA SER A 76 18.64 20.86 7.78
C SER A 76 19.72 20.00 7.14
N LYS A 77 19.46 19.43 5.96
CA LYS A 77 20.47 18.69 5.18
C LYS A 77 21.52 19.62 4.55
N LYS A 78 21.47 20.92 4.82
CA LYS A 78 22.52 21.84 4.37
C LYS A 78 23.66 21.78 5.39
N ALA A 79 24.86 21.42 4.90
CA ALA A 79 26.08 21.26 5.69
C ALA A 79 26.63 22.59 6.26
N THR A 80 25.96 23.72 6.03
CA THR A 80 26.33 25.05 6.52
C THR A 80 25.10 25.71 7.10
N PHE A 81 25.18 26.10 8.37
CA PHE A 81 24.17 26.90 9.06
C PHE A 81 24.54 28.38 8.86
N HIS A 82 23.77 29.12 8.09
CA HIS A 82 23.90 30.57 7.96
C HIS A 82 23.07 31.26 9.05
N THR A 83 23.53 32.41 9.53
CA THR A 83 22.86 33.24 10.55
C THR A 83 21.44 33.71 10.13
N TYR A 84 21.07 33.53 8.87
CA TYR A 84 19.74 33.82 8.30
C TYR A 84 19.00 32.57 7.80
N ASP A 85 19.52 31.37 8.08
CA ASP A 85 18.80 30.15 7.73
C ASP A 85 17.52 30.06 8.55
N LYS A 86 16.42 29.81 7.84
CA LYS A 86 15.07 29.83 8.38
C LYS A 86 14.93 28.82 9.51
N GLU A 87 14.55 29.29 10.69
CA GLU A 87 14.31 28.46 11.87
C GLU A 87 13.18 27.46 11.61
N CYS A 88 13.56 26.21 11.41
CA CYS A 88 12.64 25.09 11.31
C CYS A 88 12.10 24.72 12.71
N GLY A 89 10.83 24.35 12.79
CA GLY A 89 10.17 23.91 14.02
C GLY A 89 8.65 24.04 13.92
N VAL A 90 7.93 23.25 14.71
CA VAL A 90 6.46 23.27 14.74
C VAL A 90 5.98 24.68 15.10
N ARG A 91 5.07 25.22 14.31
CA ARG A 91 4.47 26.55 14.54
C ARG A 91 2.96 26.42 14.58
N LYS A 92 2.34 27.18 15.47
CA LYS A 92 0.89 27.37 15.52
C LYS A 92 0.48 28.50 14.55
N LEU A 93 -0.57 28.28 13.76
CA LEU A 93 -1.27 29.33 13.03
C LEU A 93 -2.06 30.19 14.03
N LYS A 94 -1.74 31.48 14.13
CA LYS A 94 -2.42 32.40 15.05
C LYS A 94 -3.67 32.98 14.39
N SER A 95 -3.51 33.50 13.19
CA SER A 95 -4.58 34.09 12.42
C SER A 95 -4.22 34.09 10.93
N VAL A 96 -5.18 34.41 10.09
CA VAL A 96 -5.02 34.56 8.65
C VAL A 96 -5.54 35.94 8.26
N ASN A 97 -4.72 36.75 7.61
CA ASN A 97 -5.20 37.98 6.99
C ASN A 97 -5.77 37.63 5.63
N ILE A 98 -7.03 37.96 5.41
CA ILE A 98 -7.70 37.74 4.13
C ILE A 98 -7.92 39.10 3.50
N HIS A 99 -7.50 39.25 2.26
CA HIS A 99 -7.70 40.47 1.49
C HIS A 99 -8.18 40.16 0.08
N GLY A 100 -8.81 41.15 -0.52
CA GLY A 100 -9.31 41.08 -1.89
C GLY A 100 -10.05 42.35 -2.26
N ASN A 101 -10.64 42.33 -3.45
CA ASN A 101 -11.40 43.46 -4.00
C ASN A 101 -12.83 43.01 -4.31
N ILE A 102 -13.81 43.78 -3.85
CA ILE A 102 -15.20 43.64 -4.28
C ILE A 102 -15.40 44.58 -5.46
N HIS A 103 -15.52 44.00 -6.65
CA HIS A 103 -15.88 44.72 -7.86
C HIS A 103 -17.40 44.78 -7.99
N LYS A 104 -17.95 45.99 -8.12
CA LYS A 104 -19.39 46.25 -8.18
C LYS A 104 -19.76 46.97 -9.46
N GLN A 105 -20.89 46.59 -10.04
CA GLN A 105 -21.55 47.32 -11.10
C GLN A 105 -22.97 47.70 -10.67
N ILE A 106 -23.20 48.99 -10.45
CA ILE A 106 -24.48 49.52 -9.97
C ILE A 106 -25.32 49.96 -11.16
N TYR A 107 -26.50 49.38 -11.33
CA TYR A 107 -27.46 49.78 -12.36
C TYR A 107 -28.61 50.59 -11.75
N TYR A 108 -28.88 51.77 -12.30
CA TYR A 108 -29.89 52.68 -11.77
C TYR A 108 -30.62 53.43 -12.88
N VAL A 109 -31.78 54.02 -12.52
CA VAL A 109 -32.57 54.88 -13.41
C VAL A 109 -32.43 56.31 -12.92
N ASN A 110 -31.98 57.22 -13.78
CA ASN A 110 -31.81 58.63 -13.43
C ASN A 110 -33.14 59.41 -13.46
N ARG A 111 -33.10 60.71 -13.16
CA ARG A 111 -34.28 61.58 -13.16
C ARG A 111 -35.00 61.64 -14.51
N ASP A 112 -34.29 61.44 -15.61
CA ASP A 112 -34.81 61.53 -16.98
C ASP A 112 -35.28 60.17 -17.53
N ASP A 113 -35.48 59.17 -16.65
CA ASP A 113 -35.89 57.80 -17.01
C ASP A 113 -34.90 57.07 -17.91
N GLN A 114 -33.61 57.43 -17.84
CA GLN A 114 -32.54 56.76 -18.55
C GLN A 114 -31.88 55.70 -17.66
N VAL A 115 -31.60 54.53 -18.24
CA VAL A 115 -30.81 53.48 -17.59
C VAL A 115 -29.34 53.89 -17.62
N ARG A 116 -28.71 53.84 -16.46
CA ARG A 116 -27.33 54.25 -16.21
C ARG A 116 -26.64 53.17 -15.40
N HIS A 117 -25.32 53.20 -15.44
CA HIS A 117 -24.49 52.26 -14.71
C HIS A 117 -23.20 52.93 -14.26
N MET A 118 -22.68 52.50 -13.11
CA MET A 118 -21.36 52.91 -12.63
C MET A 118 -20.64 51.73 -11.98
N SER A 119 -19.32 51.73 -12.08
CA SER A 119 -18.46 50.73 -11.44
C SER A 119 -17.87 51.27 -10.15
N GLU A 120 -17.66 50.38 -9.18
CA GLU A 120 -16.99 50.69 -7.91
C GLU A 120 -16.16 49.49 -7.47
N ASP A 121 -14.93 49.77 -7.03
CA ASP A 121 -14.02 48.77 -6.47
C ASP A 121 -13.78 49.07 -4.99
N ILE A 122 -13.98 48.07 -4.14
CA ILE A 122 -13.81 48.19 -2.69
C ILE A 122 -12.82 47.13 -2.22
N ALA A 123 -11.61 47.56 -1.88
CA ALA A 123 -10.65 46.70 -1.21
C ALA A 123 -11.13 46.39 0.22
N PHE A 124 -10.96 45.16 0.65
CA PHE A 124 -11.21 44.74 2.02
C PHE A 124 -10.02 43.97 2.57
N THR A 125 -9.89 43.99 3.90
CA THR A 125 -8.92 43.17 4.63
C THR A 125 -9.54 42.82 5.98
N GLU A 126 -9.56 41.54 6.31
CA GLU A 126 -10.06 41.04 7.59
C GLU A 126 -9.06 40.04 8.18
N ASN A 127 -8.90 40.05 9.50
CA ASN A 127 -8.10 39.03 10.19
C ASN A 127 -9.04 37.99 10.80
N ILE A 128 -8.89 36.74 10.39
CA ILE A 128 -9.66 35.62 10.94
C ILE A 128 -8.78 34.76 11.86
N GLU A 129 -9.33 34.34 12.99
CA GLU A 129 -8.67 33.44 13.93
C GLU A 129 -9.25 32.03 13.80
N PRO A 130 -8.43 30.98 13.69
CA PRO A 130 -8.93 29.61 13.68
C PRO A 130 -9.61 29.24 15.02
N ASP A 131 -10.74 28.54 14.95
CA ASP A 131 -11.46 28.05 16.15
C ASP A 131 -10.66 27.02 16.97
N ALA A 132 -9.66 26.39 16.35
CA ALA A 132 -8.81 25.38 16.96
C ALA A 132 -7.33 25.66 16.72
N ASP A 133 -6.49 25.18 17.63
CA ASP A 133 -5.05 25.28 17.50
C ASP A 133 -4.56 24.42 16.34
N ILE A 134 -4.16 25.07 15.24
CA ILE A 134 -3.58 24.42 14.06
C ILE A 134 -2.05 24.51 14.16
N PHE A 135 -1.40 23.35 14.13
CA PHE A 135 0.06 23.23 14.15
C PHE A 135 0.56 22.71 12.81
N VAL A 136 1.66 23.28 12.32
CA VAL A 136 2.33 22.87 11.09
C VAL A 136 3.79 22.59 11.35
N ASP A 137 4.34 21.57 10.69
CA ASP A 137 5.74 21.20 10.80
C ASP A 137 6.62 22.13 9.95
N ASN A 138 6.14 22.51 8.76
CA ASN A 138 6.83 23.39 7.84
C ASN A 138 5.88 24.42 7.22
N VAL A 139 5.99 25.67 7.69
CA VAL A 139 5.21 26.80 7.17
C VAL A 139 5.40 27.09 5.68
N ASP A 140 6.53 26.68 5.08
CA ASP A 140 6.78 26.87 3.64
C ASP A 140 6.03 25.89 2.75
N ASN A 141 5.47 24.85 3.35
CA ASN A 141 4.72 23.82 2.65
C ASN A 141 3.21 23.96 2.86
N VAL A 142 2.76 25.09 3.42
CA VAL A 142 1.34 25.32 3.69
C VAL A 142 0.72 26.06 2.51
N ASP A 143 -0.41 25.55 2.05
CA ASP A 143 -1.22 26.13 0.97
C ASP A 143 -2.62 26.46 1.50
N PHE A 144 -3.17 27.59 1.01
CA PHE A 144 -4.46 28.13 1.40
C PHE A 144 -5.35 28.22 0.17
N GLU A 145 -6.47 27.51 0.19
CA GLU A 145 -7.41 27.43 -0.93
C GLU A 145 -8.80 27.89 -0.52
N PHE A 146 -9.37 28.86 -1.24
CA PHE A 146 -10.76 29.28 -1.05
C PHE A 146 -11.72 28.36 -1.80
N LYS A 147 -12.70 27.82 -1.08
CA LYS A 147 -13.82 27.03 -1.60
C LYS A 147 -15.15 27.71 -1.26
N ASN A 148 -16.19 27.40 -2.03
CA ASN A 148 -17.56 27.87 -1.78
C ASN A 148 -17.65 29.39 -1.54
N VAL A 149 -16.91 30.17 -2.33
CA VAL A 149 -16.94 31.63 -2.25
C VAL A 149 -18.27 32.12 -2.79
N ASP A 150 -19.04 32.77 -1.93
CA ASP A 150 -20.33 33.36 -2.23
C ASP A 150 -20.36 34.82 -1.76
N ILE A 151 -21.12 35.66 -2.46
CA ILE A 151 -21.19 37.09 -2.17
C ILE A 151 -22.64 37.57 -2.23
N ASP A 152 -23.08 38.23 -1.17
CA ASP A 152 -24.39 38.86 -1.08
C ASP A 152 -24.25 40.37 -0.90
N VAL A 153 -25.11 41.14 -1.57
CA VAL A 153 -25.18 42.59 -1.42
C VAL A 153 -26.61 43.02 -1.14
N SER A 154 -26.78 43.73 -0.03
CA SER A 154 -28.01 44.43 0.29
C SER A 154 -27.77 45.93 0.21
N PHE A 155 -28.75 46.68 -0.31
CA PHE A 155 -28.62 48.12 -0.48
C PHE A 155 -29.93 48.87 -0.22
N HIS A 156 -29.78 50.15 0.08
CA HIS A 156 -30.86 51.09 0.29
C HIS A 156 -30.45 52.46 -0.26
N LEU A 157 -31.40 53.19 -0.86
CA LEU A 157 -31.21 54.52 -1.44
C LEU A 157 -31.76 55.59 -0.48
N PRO A 158 -31.04 56.00 0.59
CA PRO A 158 -31.51 57.02 1.53
C PRO A 158 -31.81 58.37 0.89
N ARG A 159 -31.10 58.68 -0.21
CA ARG A 159 -31.25 59.92 -0.99
C ARG A 159 -31.02 59.59 -2.45
N ALA A 160 -31.58 60.40 -3.35
CA ALA A 160 -31.44 60.22 -4.79
C ALA A 160 -29.99 60.09 -5.30
N THR A 161 -28.98 60.57 -4.55
CA THR A 161 -27.57 60.51 -4.94
C THR A 161 -26.70 59.65 -4.02
N ARG A 162 -27.27 58.97 -3.02
CA ARG A 162 -26.49 58.24 -2.01
C ARG A 162 -27.07 56.86 -1.79
N ILE A 163 -26.25 55.83 -2.00
CA ILE A 163 -26.58 54.43 -1.77
C ILE A 163 -25.83 53.97 -0.51
N GLN A 164 -26.54 53.33 0.42
CA GLN A 164 -25.95 52.58 1.51
C GLN A 164 -25.97 51.10 1.14
N GLN A 165 -24.83 50.43 1.29
CA GLN A 165 -24.63 49.05 0.90
C GLN A 165 -24.03 48.25 2.06
N HIS A 166 -24.50 47.02 2.24
CA HIS A 166 -23.91 46.02 3.12
C HIS A 166 -23.61 44.78 2.29
N THR A 167 -22.32 44.47 2.13
CA THR A 167 -21.86 43.32 1.36
C THR A 167 -21.28 42.26 2.29
N THR A 168 -21.67 41.00 2.11
CA THR A 168 -21.11 39.87 2.86
C THR A 168 -20.43 38.91 1.88
N VAL A 169 -19.15 38.61 2.09
CA VAL A 169 -18.40 37.60 1.35
C VAL A 169 -18.25 36.38 2.24
N SER A 170 -18.80 35.23 1.87
CA SER A 170 -18.73 33.97 2.63
C SER A 170 -17.84 32.96 1.90
N PHE A 171 -17.04 32.19 2.63
CA PHE A 171 -16.13 31.20 2.03
C PHE A 171 -15.78 30.05 2.99
N THR A 172 -15.17 29.02 2.44
CA THR A 172 -14.46 27.96 3.17
C THR A 172 -12.98 28.03 2.84
N LEU A 173 -12.14 28.40 3.79
CA LEU A 173 -10.68 28.43 3.65
C LEU A 173 -10.12 27.05 4.02
N LYS A 174 -9.66 26.33 3.00
CA LYS A 174 -9.03 25.03 3.15
C LYS A 174 -7.52 25.19 3.28
N ILE A 175 -6.97 24.62 4.34
CA ILE A 175 -5.54 24.72 4.66
C ILE A 175 -4.93 23.34 4.51
N SER A 176 -3.87 23.22 3.71
CA SER A 176 -3.14 21.97 3.53
C SER A 176 -1.65 22.14 3.73
N GLU A 177 -0.99 21.10 4.23
CA GLU A 177 0.46 21.03 4.37
C GLU A 177 1.01 19.91 3.50
N ASP A 178 1.95 20.25 2.62
CA ASP A 178 2.69 19.30 1.81
C ASP A 178 3.67 18.48 2.68
N GLN A 179 3.34 17.22 2.93
CA GLN A 179 4.16 16.30 3.71
C GLN A 179 4.76 15.17 2.86
N GLN A 180 5.96 14.74 3.26
CA GLN A 180 6.63 13.57 2.69
C GLN A 180 6.46 12.37 3.61
N LEU A 181 5.85 11.31 3.09
CA LEU A 181 5.62 10.07 3.83
C LEU A 181 6.09 8.86 3.04
N PHE A 182 6.60 7.86 3.76
CA PHE A 182 6.91 6.56 3.19
C PHE A 182 5.65 5.70 3.24
N ILE A 183 5.23 5.20 2.08
CA ILE A 183 4.16 4.21 1.97
C ILE A 183 4.76 2.85 1.60
N GLN A 184 4.22 1.79 2.19
CA GLN A 184 4.52 0.43 1.75
C GLN A 184 3.62 0.09 0.57
N THR A 185 4.22 -0.23 -0.57
CA THR A 185 3.47 -0.63 -1.76
C THR A 185 3.55 -2.14 -1.95
N CYS A 186 2.47 -2.76 -2.45
CA CYS A 186 2.50 -4.15 -2.89
C CYS A 186 3.45 -4.32 -4.09
N ILE A 187 4.06 -5.51 -4.22
CA ILE A 187 4.81 -5.86 -5.43
C ILE A 187 3.80 -6.03 -6.57
N PRO A 188 3.99 -5.36 -7.73
CA PRO A 188 3.15 -5.57 -8.89
C PRO A 188 3.36 -6.99 -9.45
N ASP A 189 2.37 -7.55 -10.13
CA ASP A 189 2.43 -8.93 -10.66
C ASP A 189 3.66 -9.18 -11.54
N SER A 190 4.10 -8.17 -12.31
CA SER A 190 5.32 -8.23 -13.12
C SER A 190 6.59 -8.48 -12.30
N GLY A 191 6.63 -8.02 -11.05
CA GLY A 191 7.73 -8.25 -10.12
C GLY A 191 7.69 -9.61 -9.43
N LEU A 192 6.57 -10.34 -9.50
CA LEU A 192 6.45 -11.69 -8.94
C LEU A 192 6.85 -12.77 -9.95
N ILE A 193 6.65 -12.54 -11.25
CA ILE A 193 6.92 -13.53 -12.29
C ILE A 193 8.40 -13.97 -12.26
N GLY A 194 8.63 -15.28 -12.26
CA GLY A 194 9.96 -15.87 -12.24
C GLY A 194 10.61 -15.96 -10.85
N THR A 195 9.96 -15.46 -9.80
CA THR A 195 10.47 -15.54 -8.42
C THR A 195 10.24 -16.93 -7.82
N GLN A 196 11.22 -17.41 -7.04
CA GLN A 196 11.09 -18.58 -6.17
C GLN A 196 10.40 -18.19 -4.87
N LEU A 197 9.35 -18.93 -4.51
CA LEU A 197 8.54 -18.65 -3.34
C LEU A 197 8.78 -19.58 -2.15
N LEU A 198 9.49 -20.71 -2.35
CA LEU A 198 9.78 -21.65 -1.27
C LEU A 198 11.03 -21.23 -0.48
N SER A 199 10.94 -21.29 0.84
CA SER A 199 12.10 -21.30 1.73
C SER A 199 12.71 -22.71 1.82
N ASN A 200 14.03 -22.78 2.09
CA ASN A 200 14.80 -24.03 2.19
C ASN A 200 14.48 -25.03 1.07
N ALA A 201 14.45 -24.51 -0.16
CA ALA A 201 13.98 -25.28 -1.31
C ALA A 201 14.98 -26.36 -1.75
N SER A 202 16.25 -26.22 -1.38
CA SER A 202 17.30 -27.25 -1.55
C SER A 202 17.37 -28.24 -0.38
N PHE A 203 16.50 -28.13 0.63
CA PHE A 203 16.43 -29.03 1.79
C PHE A 203 17.76 -29.27 2.51
N GLU A 204 18.54 -28.22 2.78
CA GLU A 204 19.83 -28.35 3.46
C GLU A 204 19.75 -28.03 4.96
N THR A 205 18.62 -27.45 5.41
CA THR A 205 18.43 -27.05 6.80
C THR A 205 17.43 -27.98 7.51
N PHE A 206 17.88 -28.62 8.59
CA PHE A 206 17.06 -29.45 9.47
C PHE A 206 17.34 -29.10 10.93
N THR A 207 16.30 -29.18 11.77
CA THR A 207 16.43 -29.18 13.24
C THR A 207 16.16 -30.60 13.75
N GLY A 208 17.22 -31.39 13.94
CA GLY A 208 17.07 -32.82 14.23
C GLY A 208 16.37 -33.55 13.08
N CYS A 209 15.30 -34.29 13.37
CA CYS A 209 14.53 -35.01 12.34
C CYS A 209 13.52 -34.14 11.58
N GLN A 210 13.41 -32.85 11.91
CA GLN A 210 12.40 -31.96 11.35
C GLN A 210 13.00 -31.02 10.32
N LEU A 211 12.39 -30.98 9.14
CA LEU A 211 12.69 -29.99 8.11
C LEU A 211 12.34 -28.59 8.66
N SER A 212 13.27 -27.64 8.52
CA SER A 212 13.10 -26.28 9.03
C SER A 212 12.70 -25.28 7.94
N ASP A 213 12.56 -24.03 8.34
CA ASP A 213 12.33 -22.88 7.45
C ASP A 213 11.04 -23.03 6.63
N GLY A 214 9.90 -23.09 7.32
CA GLY A 214 8.58 -22.95 6.72
C GLY A 214 7.93 -24.24 6.23
N TRP A 215 8.67 -25.36 6.20
CA TRP A 215 8.09 -26.66 5.84
C TRP A 215 7.39 -27.33 7.03
N GLY A 216 6.18 -27.82 6.79
CA GLY A 216 5.54 -28.84 7.62
C GLY A 216 5.84 -30.21 7.05
N GLN A 217 5.84 -31.24 7.93
CA GLN A 217 6.13 -32.60 7.51
C GLN A 217 5.33 -33.65 8.30
N SER A 218 5.10 -34.80 7.67
CA SER A 218 4.53 -36.01 8.25
C SER A 218 5.22 -37.23 7.67
N ASN A 219 5.68 -38.14 8.53
CA ASN A 219 6.38 -39.37 8.12
C ASN A 219 7.56 -39.12 7.13
N ALA A 220 8.26 -38.00 7.32
CA ALA A 220 9.42 -37.59 6.54
C ALA A 220 10.60 -37.27 7.46
N ALA A 221 11.82 -37.40 6.96
CA ALA A 221 13.03 -37.05 7.67
C ALA A 221 14.16 -36.67 6.69
N ALA A 222 15.27 -36.17 7.23
CA ALA A 222 16.47 -35.91 6.43
C ALA A 222 16.96 -37.20 5.76
N GLY A 223 17.22 -37.13 4.47
CA GLY A 223 17.74 -38.21 3.64
C GLY A 223 19.11 -37.88 3.06
N GLN A 224 19.84 -38.91 2.64
CA GLN A 224 21.10 -38.80 1.90
C GLN A 224 21.23 -39.96 0.90
N PRO A 225 21.93 -39.75 -0.24
CA PRO A 225 22.53 -38.48 -0.66
C PRO A 225 21.48 -37.52 -1.25
N GLY A 226 21.67 -36.21 -1.05
CA GLY A 226 21.05 -35.19 -1.89
C GLY A 226 21.61 -35.22 -3.32
N ARG A 227 20.91 -34.57 -4.25
CA ARG A 227 21.27 -34.45 -5.66
C ARG A 227 22.63 -33.78 -5.86
N ASN A 228 22.98 -32.84 -4.98
CA ASN A 228 24.24 -32.09 -5.01
C ASN A 228 25.24 -32.55 -3.94
N ASN A 229 25.15 -33.80 -3.49
CA ASN A 229 25.94 -34.38 -2.39
C ASN A 229 25.68 -33.75 -0.99
N GLY A 230 24.56 -33.04 -0.85
CA GLY A 230 24.06 -32.51 0.43
C GLY A 230 23.00 -33.41 1.05
N TYR A 231 22.05 -32.81 1.75
CA TYR A 231 20.85 -33.48 2.25
C TYR A 231 19.75 -33.56 1.19
N SER A 232 18.82 -34.47 1.41
CA SER A 232 17.51 -34.52 0.76
C SER A 232 16.45 -34.72 1.84
N VAL A 233 15.18 -34.78 1.46
CA VAL A 233 14.10 -35.26 2.33
C VAL A 233 13.72 -36.64 1.87
N GLY A 234 13.74 -37.64 2.75
CA GLY A 234 13.15 -38.92 2.41
C GLY A 234 11.76 -39.09 3.01
N LEU A 235 10.88 -39.68 2.21
CA LEU A 235 9.48 -39.90 2.52
C LEU A 235 9.22 -41.40 2.69
N GLY A 236 8.68 -41.80 3.85
CA GLY A 236 8.24 -43.16 4.11
C GLY A 236 9.35 -44.20 4.24
N GLY A 237 10.42 -43.99 5.02
CA GLY A 237 11.39 -45.06 5.29
C GLY A 237 12.57 -44.59 6.11
N GLN A 238 13.27 -45.48 6.83
CA GLN A 238 14.30 -45.11 7.81
C GLN A 238 15.49 -44.37 7.17
N LEU A 239 15.76 -43.15 7.63
CA LEU A 239 16.84 -42.32 7.12
C LEU A 239 17.81 -41.91 8.23
N GLN A 240 19.06 -41.66 7.85
CA GLN A 240 20.11 -41.23 8.75
C GLN A 240 19.77 -39.89 9.40
N ASN A 241 20.15 -39.71 10.67
CA ASN A 241 20.09 -38.40 11.31
C ASN A 241 20.98 -37.41 10.56
N PRO A 242 20.55 -36.13 10.41
CA PRO A 242 21.45 -35.10 9.95
C PRO A 242 22.67 -35.02 10.89
N GLY A 243 23.86 -35.13 10.32
CA GLY A 243 25.15 -35.20 11.05
C GLY A 243 25.65 -36.61 11.38
N GLY A 244 24.92 -37.69 11.04
CA GLY A 244 25.41 -39.07 11.13
C GLY A 244 25.59 -39.64 12.55
N THR A 245 25.32 -38.84 13.60
CA THR A 245 25.44 -39.27 15.00
C THR A 245 24.07 -39.25 15.70
N GLY A 246 23.60 -40.39 16.23
CA GLY A 246 22.38 -40.49 17.03
C GLY A 246 21.37 -41.55 16.54
N THR A 247 20.24 -41.67 17.25
CA THR A 247 19.14 -42.59 16.92
C THR A 247 18.47 -42.18 15.61
N PRO A 248 18.42 -43.03 14.57
CA PRO A 248 17.80 -42.71 13.28
C PRO A 248 16.36 -42.23 13.42
N CYS A 249 15.97 -41.27 12.57
CA CYS A 249 14.60 -40.80 12.50
C CYS A 249 13.67 -41.97 12.14
N GLN A 250 12.63 -42.17 12.95
CA GLN A 250 11.66 -43.24 12.76
C GLN A 250 10.59 -42.76 11.77
N VAL A 251 10.54 -43.43 10.62
CA VAL A 251 9.64 -43.15 9.50
C VAL A 251 9.31 -44.49 8.83
N SER A 252 8.05 -44.68 8.45
CA SER A 252 7.47 -45.96 8.06
C SER A 252 7.16 -46.00 6.57
N ALA A 253 7.67 -47.03 5.87
CA ALA A 253 7.41 -47.24 4.44
C ALA A 253 6.01 -47.74 4.10
N GLY A 254 5.29 -48.26 5.10
CA GLY A 254 3.90 -48.65 4.93
C GLY A 254 2.91 -47.50 5.16
N GLU A 255 3.36 -46.31 5.55
CA GLU A 255 2.51 -45.19 5.92
C GLU A 255 2.66 -44.00 4.97
N GLN A 256 1.57 -43.26 4.75
CA GLN A 256 1.61 -42.05 3.93
C GLN A 256 2.57 -41.02 4.54
N ALA A 257 3.37 -40.38 3.70
CA ALA A 257 4.27 -39.31 4.09
C ALA A 257 4.01 -38.04 3.27
N SER A 258 4.24 -36.88 3.86
CA SER A 258 4.19 -35.64 3.12
C SER A 258 5.06 -34.54 3.70
N ILE A 259 5.44 -33.60 2.83
CA ILE A 259 5.99 -32.31 3.21
C ILE A 259 5.21 -31.20 2.50
N PHE A 260 5.00 -30.08 3.16
CA PHE A 260 4.22 -28.96 2.60
C PHE A 260 4.75 -27.60 3.05
N GLN A 261 4.47 -26.58 2.24
CA GLN A 261 4.75 -25.18 2.59
C GLN A 261 3.60 -24.30 2.13
N ASN A 262 3.28 -23.27 2.92
CA ASN A 262 2.30 -22.26 2.53
C ASN A 262 2.90 -21.34 1.48
N ILE A 263 2.13 -21.05 0.43
CA ILE A 263 2.47 -20.02 -0.55
C ILE A 263 2.33 -18.67 0.16
N PRO A 264 3.34 -17.77 0.10
CA PRO A 264 3.23 -16.46 0.71
C PRO A 264 1.97 -15.71 0.25
N SER A 265 1.15 -15.25 1.19
CA SER A 265 -0.12 -14.56 0.88
C SER A 265 0.08 -13.34 0.00
N ALA A 266 1.21 -12.65 0.17
CA ALA A 266 1.59 -11.51 -0.65
C ALA A 266 2.01 -11.87 -2.08
N ALA A 267 2.26 -13.14 -2.40
CA ALA A 267 2.48 -13.61 -3.77
C ALA A 267 1.19 -14.12 -4.43
N LEU A 268 0.20 -14.59 -3.65
CA LEU A 268 -1.09 -15.06 -4.16
C LEU A 268 -1.88 -13.93 -4.83
N ARG A 269 -2.13 -14.08 -6.14
CA ARG A 269 -2.84 -13.11 -6.97
C ARG A 269 -3.78 -13.85 -7.91
N PRO A 270 -5.08 -13.50 -7.95
CA PRO A 270 -6.00 -14.04 -8.94
C PRO A 270 -5.45 -13.91 -10.36
N GLY A 271 -5.61 -14.95 -11.17
CA GLY A 271 -5.12 -14.96 -12.56
C GLY A 271 -3.66 -15.39 -12.75
N LEU A 272 -2.81 -15.33 -11.72
CA LEU A 272 -1.43 -15.87 -11.82
C LEU A 272 -1.42 -17.39 -11.73
N VAL A 273 -0.38 -18.00 -12.31
CA VAL A 273 -0.15 -19.45 -12.34
C VAL A 273 1.13 -19.79 -11.61
N TYR A 274 1.21 -20.98 -11.00
CA TYR A 274 2.32 -21.41 -10.17
C TYR A 274 2.85 -22.74 -10.69
N GLU A 275 4.14 -22.79 -10.97
CA GLU A 275 4.83 -24.01 -11.38
C GLU A 275 5.61 -24.55 -10.19
N PHE A 276 5.15 -25.69 -9.67
CA PHE A 276 5.77 -26.42 -8.58
C PHE A 276 6.57 -27.59 -9.14
N CYS A 277 7.87 -27.61 -8.92
CA CYS A 277 8.74 -28.71 -9.32
C CYS A 277 9.58 -29.19 -8.15
N PHE A 278 10.04 -30.44 -8.21
CA PHE A 278 11.07 -31.00 -7.34
C PHE A 278 11.75 -32.18 -8.03
N TRP A 279 12.88 -32.60 -7.51
CA TRP A 279 13.58 -33.81 -7.95
C TRP A 279 13.25 -34.95 -7.02
N ALA A 280 12.98 -36.12 -7.58
CA ALA A 280 12.69 -37.33 -6.85
C ALA A 280 13.59 -38.47 -7.33
N ARG A 281 13.99 -39.33 -6.41
CA ARG A 281 14.78 -40.52 -6.69
C ARG A 281 14.28 -41.66 -5.83
N ASP A 282 14.13 -42.81 -6.45
CA ASP A 282 13.88 -44.05 -5.73
C ASP A 282 15.17 -44.52 -5.05
N ASN A 283 15.13 -44.78 -3.75
CA ASN A 283 16.29 -45.24 -2.97
C ASN A 283 16.26 -46.74 -2.65
N ALA A 284 15.29 -47.45 -3.21
CA ALA A 284 14.97 -48.85 -3.03
C ALA A 284 15.18 -49.72 -4.29
N ASN A 285 15.17 -49.11 -5.48
CA ASN A 285 15.13 -49.83 -6.75
C ASN A 285 16.33 -50.78 -6.95
N GLY A 286 16.03 -52.08 -6.98
CA GLY A 286 17.00 -53.16 -7.20
C GLY A 286 17.64 -53.76 -5.93
N GLN A 287 17.21 -53.34 -4.73
CA GLN A 287 17.66 -53.96 -3.47
C GLN A 287 16.85 -55.23 -3.15
N ILE A 288 17.56 -56.30 -2.79
CA ILE A 288 16.94 -57.60 -2.47
C ILE A 288 16.02 -57.45 -1.24
N GLY A 289 14.76 -57.84 -1.39
CA GLY A 289 13.79 -57.85 -0.29
C GLY A 289 13.00 -56.55 -0.13
N ILE A 290 13.18 -55.56 -1.02
CA ILE A 290 12.36 -54.35 -1.04
C ILE A 290 11.21 -54.49 -2.05
N VAL A 291 10.01 -54.12 -1.62
CA VAL A 291 8.80 -54.06 -2.46
C VAL A 291 8.49 -52.59 -2.75
N GLU A 292 8.62 -52.20 -4.01
CA GLU A 292 8.22 -50.90 -4.52
C GLU A 292 6.73 -50.96 -4.91
N ASN A 293 5.88 -50.29 -4.15
CA ASN A 293 4.47 -50.19 -4.47
C ASN A 293 3.90 -48.88 -3.92
N TYR A 294 4.19 -47.76 -4.59
CA TYR A 294 3.78 -46.45 -4.11
C TYR A 294 3.45 -45.49 -5.26
N ASN A 295 2.77 -44.41 -4.91
CA ASN A 295 2.59 -43.23 -5.76
C ASN A 295 3.20 -41.99 -5.08
N LEU A 296 3.80 -41.13 -5.87
CA LEU A 296 4.32 -39.83 -5.46
C LEU A 296 3.51 -38.73 -6.14
N GLU A 297 3.08 -37.74 -5.37
CA GLU A 297 2.24 -36.65 -5.86
C GLU A 297 2.85 -35.28 -5.55
N ALA A 298 2.88 -34.42 -6.57
CA ALA A 298 2.98 -32.98 -6.39
C ALA A 298 1.57 -32.41 -6.28
N ARG A 299 1.29 -31.57 -5.28
CA ARG A 299 -0.04 -30.97 -5.08
C ARG A 299 0.05 -29.45 -4.92
N ILE A 300 -0.92 -28.75 -5.50
CA ILE A 300 -1.18 -27.32 -5.24
C ILE A 300 -2.67 -27.18 -4.87
N ARG A 301 -2.96 -26.49 -3.77
CA ARG A 301 -4.34 -26.17 -3.36
C ARG A 301 -4.48 -24.70 -2.99
N PHE A 302 -5.61 -24.12 -3.38
CA PHE A 302 -5.99 -22.75 -3.03
C PHE A 302 -7.19 -22.81 -2.08
N LEU A 303 -7.15 -22.00 -1.03
CA LEU A 303 -8.11 -22.01 0.06
C LEU A 303 -8.79 -20.65 0.20
N ASP A 304 -10.08 -20.66 0.51
CA ASP A 304 -10.85 -19.47 0.85
C ASP A 304 -10.56 -19.00 2.29
N ALA A 305 -11.27 -17.94 2.72
CA ALA A 305 -11.15 -17.39 4.07
C ALA A 305 -11.56 -18.39 5.19
N ASN A 306 -12.36 -19.40 4.86
CA ASN A 306 -12.80 -20.44 5.80
C ASN A 306 -11.86 -21.66 5.83
N GLY A 307 -10.79 -21.64 5.02
CA GLY A 307 -9.87 -22.76 4.86
C GLY A 307 -10.40 -23.87 3.95
N GLN A 308 -11.49 -23.65 3.22
CA GLN A 308 -12.04 -24.62 2.27
C GLN A 308 -11.31 -24.52 0.93
N THR A 309 -11.04 -25.67 0.30
CA THR A 309 -10.43 -25.70 -1.04
C THR A 309 -11.36 -25.11 -2.09
N ILE A 310 -10.88 -24.12 -2.83
CA ILE A 310 -11.56 -23.54 -3.97
C ILE A 310 -11.23 -24.38 -5.20
N ASN A 311 -12.26 -24.71 -5.99
CA ASN A 311 -12.20 -25.66 -7.11
C ASN A 311 -11.80 -27.08 -6.65
N SER A 312 -10.54 -27.44 -6.83
CA SER A 312 -10.00 -28.77 -6.51
C SER A 312 -8.49 -28.72 -6.27
N VAL A 313 -7.98 -29.73 -5.58
CA VAL A 313 -6.53 -29.93 -5.41
C VAL A 313 -5.94 -30.35 -6.75
N GLN A 314 -5.00 -29.56 -7.25
CA GLN A 314 -4.28 -29.84 -8.48
C GLN A 314 -3.14 -30.79 -8.17
N THR A 315 -3.02 -31.85 -8.95
CA THR A 315 -2.11 -32.95 -8.64
C THR A 315 -1.42 -33.45 -9.88
N GLU A 316 -0.11 -33.67 -9.80
CA GLU A 316 0.66 -34.50 -10.74
C GLU A 316 1.09 -35.75 -9.99
N ARG A 317 0.70 -36.93 -10.50
CA ARG A 317 0.99 -38.23 -9.87
C ARG A 317 2.01 -39.03 -10.68
N ARG A 318 2.98 -39.63 -9.99
CA ARG A 318 3.95 -40.58 -10.53
C ARG A 318 3.88 -41.90 -9.77
N SER A 319 3.78 -43.02 -10.48
CA SER A 319 3.92 -44.34 -9.86
C SER A 319 5.40 -44.65 -9.61
N PHE A 320 5.67 -45.62 -8.73
CA PHE A 320 7.03 -46.11 -8.46
C PHE A 320 7.81 -46.45 -9.75
N SER A 321 7.16 -47.01 -10.78
CA SER A 321 7.79 -47.33 -12.06
C SER A 321 8.28 -46.11 -12.87
N GLN A 322 7.80 -44.91 -12.54
CA GLN A 322 8.18 -43.64 -13.17
C GLN A 322 9.25 -42.88 -12.37
N ILE A 323 9.51 -43.29 -11.13
CA ILE A 323 10.57 -42.76 -10.28
C ILE A 323 11.72 -43.76 -10.30
N THR A 324 12.85 -43.36 -10.88
CA THR A 324 13.98 -44.29 -11.08
C THR A 324 15.02 -44.14 -9.97
N ASN A 325 16.03 -45.01 -9.99
CA ASN A 325 17.23 -44.86 -9.17
C ASN A 325 18.12 -43.66 -9.58
N ASN A 326 17.77 -42.94 -10.65
CA ASN A 326 18.31 -41.64 -10.99
C ASN A 326 17.32 -40.55 -10.62
N TRP A 327 17.83 -39.35 -10.34
CA TRP A 327 17.01 -38.18 -10.09
C TRP A 327 16.12 -37.85 -11.29
N THR A 328 14.81 -37.91 -11.08
CA THR A 328 13.77 -37.54 -12.05
C THR A 328 13.04 -36.30 -11.55
N GLN A 329 12.83 -35.32 -12.42
CA GLN A 329 12.07 -34.13 -12.06
C GLN A 329 10.56 -34.38 -12.17
N VAL A 330 9.82 -33.95 -11.16
CA VAL A 330 8.36 -33.93 -11.14
C VAL A 330 7.93 -32.47 -11.11
N CYS A 331 7.01 -32.09 -12.01
CA CYS A 331 6.51 -30.72 -12.11
C CYS A 331 4.98 -30.71 -12.26
N LEU A 332 4.34 -29.76 -11.60
CA LEU A 332 2.91 -29.46 -11.67
C LEU A 332 2.76 -27.95 -11.92
N THR A 333 2.03 -27.59 -12.97
CA THR A 333 1.62 -26.20 -13.20
C THR A 333 0.17 -26.02 -12.78
N SER A 334 -0.09 -24.99 -11.97
CA SER A 334 -1.43 -24.73 -11.46
C SER A 334 -2.37 -24.22 -12.56
N THR A 335 -3.68 -24.29 -12.34
CA THR A 335 -4.59 -23.36 -13.05
C THR A 335 -4.37 -21.94 -12.51
N PRO A 336 -4.87 -20.90 -13.21
CA PRO A 336 -4.90 -19.56 -12.65
C PRO A 336 -5.56 -19.55 -11.26
N VAL A 337 -4.97 -18.81 -10.32
CA VAL A 337 -5.49 -18.68 -8.96
C VAL A 337 -6.93 -18.14 -9.02
N PRO A 338 -7.89 -18.81 -8.37
CA PRO A 338 -9.28 -18.35 -8.33
C PRO A 338 -9.43 -17.04 -7.53
N GLU A 339 -10.41 -16.23 -7.92
CA GLU A 339 -10.86 -15.11 -7.09
C GLU A 339 -11.36 -15.62 -5.72
N GLY A 340 -11.14 -14.85 -4.65
CA GLY A 340 -11.49 -15.24 -3.29
C GLY A 340 -10.46 -16.15 -2.59
N THR A 341 -9.36 -16.50 -3.25
CA THR A 341 -8.24 -17.21 -2.61
C THR A 341 -7.59 -16.33 -1.54
N VAL A 342 -7.48 -16.85 -0.32
CA VAL A 342 -6.83 -16.18 0.82
C VAL A 342 -5.51 -16.85 1.19
N SER A 343 -5.41 -18.17 1.00
CA SER A 343 -4.16 -18.91 1.23
C SER A 343 -3.98 -20.01 0.19
N GLY A 344 -2.74 -20.49 0.06
CA GLY A 344 -2.37 -21.53 -0.87
C GLY A 344 -1.30 -22.41 -0.26
N VAL A 345 -1.28 -23.69 -0.64
CA VAL A 345 -0.34 -24.67 -0.10
C VAL A 345 0.20 -25.51 -1.24
N VAL A 346 1.51 -25.74 -1.23
CA VAL A 346 2.14 -26.79 -2.04
C VAL A 346 2.50 -27.97 -1.15
N GLU A 347 2.35 -29.17 -1.67
CA GLU A 347 2.59 -30.40 -0.91
C GLU A 347 3.21 -31.47 -1.82
N ILE A 348 4.14 -32.24 -1.27
CA ILE A 348 4.67 -33.46 -1.86
C ILE A 348 4.16 -34.61 -1.01
N VAL A 349 3.44 -35.56 -1.61
CA VAL A 349 2.81 -36.67 -0.89
C VAL A 349 3.30 -37.99 -1.45
N PHE A 350 3.85 -38.82 -0.57
CA PHE A 350 4.14 -40.21 -0.80
C PHE A 350 2.99 -41.07 -0.28
N ILE A 351 2.40 -41.88 -1.16
CA ILE A 351 1.24 -42.72 -0.91
C ILE A 351 1.66 -44.18 -1.11
N PRO A 352 1.99 -44.93 -0.06
CA PRO A 352 2.29 -46.34 -0.18
C PRO A 352 1.00 -47.12 -0.46
N GLU A 353 1.12 -48.14 -1.29
CA GLU A 353 0.11 -49.17 -1.45
C GLU A 353 0.47 -50.39 -0.59
N THR A 354 -0.46 -51.34 -0.49
CA THR A 354 -0.31 -52.52 0.35
C THR A 354 0.99 -53.27 0.05
N GLY A 355 1.78 -53.52 1.09
CA GLY A 355 3.03 -54.26 1.00
C GLY A 355 4.25 -53.43 0.61
N ASN A 356 4.12 -52.11 0.43
CA ASN A 356 5.26 -51.25 0.16
C ASN A 356 6.28 -51.25 1.31
N THR A 357 7.55 -51.41 0.95
CA THR A 357 8.70 -51.22 1.86
C THR A 357 9.74 -50.26 1.29
N ALA A 358 9.46 -49.65 0.14
CA ALA A 358 10.31 -48.67 -0.52
C ALA A 358 10.06 -47.24 -0.01
N PHE A 359 11.03 -46.36 -0.25
CA PHE A 359 10.95 -44.95 0.11
C PHE A 359 11.62 -44.09 -0.96
N VAL A 360 11.27 -42.81 -0.99
CA VAL A 360 11.72 -41.86 -2.02
C VAL A 360 12.52 -40.74 -1.39
N LEU A 361 13.61 -40.34 -2.04
CA LEU A 361 14.35 -39.12 -1.72
C LEU A 361 13.88 -37.97 -2.61
N ILE A 362 13.69 -36.81 -2.01
CA ILE A 362 13.20 -35.58 -2.62
C ILE A 362 14.23 -34.48 -2.42
N ASP A 363 14.52 -33.74 -3.49
CA ASP A 363 15.50 -32.66 -3.44
C ASP A 363 15.13 -31.50 -4.40
N ASP A 364 15.78 -30.34 -4.24
CA ASP A 364 15.74 -29.20 -5.16
C ASP A 364 14.30 -28.81 -5.59
N ALA A 365 13.45 -28.47 -4.62
CA ALA A 365 12.10 -27.98 -4.87
C ALA A 365 12.08 -26.54 -5.40
N SER A 366 11.06 -26.20 -6.16
CA SER A 366 10.81 -24.83 -6.60
C SER A 366 9.35 -24.54 -6.82
N LEU A 367 8.90 -23.37 -6.38
CA LEU A 367 7.61 -22.79 -6.73
C LEU A 367 7.84 -21.47 -7.43
N ILE A 368 7.65 -21.45 -8.75
CA ILE A 368 7.88 -20.30 -9.60
C ILE A 368 6.55 -19.71 -10.08
N VAL A 369 6.41 -18.39 -9.95
CA VAL A 369 5.25 -17.68 -10.50
C VAL A 369 5.37 -17.52 -12.01
N ARG A 370 4.32 -17.87 -12.74
CA ARG A 370 4.19 -17.80 -14.21
C ARG A 370 3.00 -16.92 -14.60
N ARG A 371 3.03 -16.38 -15.82
CA ARG A 371 1.84 -15.81 -16.45
C ARG A 371 0.91 -16.93 -16.88
N ALA A 372 -0.40 -16.71 -16.81
CA ALA A 372 -1.36 -17.56 -17.50
C ALA A 372 -1.11 -17.44 -19.01
N ASN A 373 -0.99 -18.57 -19.72
CA ASN A 373 -0.91 -18.55 -21.17
C ASN A 373 -2.25 -18.03 -21.74
N GLY A 374 -2.22 -16.87 -22.40
CA GLY A 374 -3.42 -16.29 -23.05
C GLY A 374 -3.87 -14.91 -22.54
N MET A 375 -3.05 -14.19 -21.76
CA MET A 375 -3.24 -12.76 -21.45
C MET A 375 -1.99 -11.94 -21.75
#